data_AF-R7I1E7-F1
#
_entry.id   AF-R7I1E7-F1
#
_cell.length_a   1.000
_cell.length_b   1.000
_cell.length_c   1.000
_cell.angle_alpha   90.00
_cell.angle_beta   90.00
_cell.angle_gamma   90.00
#
_symmetry.space_group_name_H-M   'P 1'
#
loop_
_entity.id
_entity.type
_entity.pdbx_description
1 polymer ?
#
loop_
_entity_poly.entity_id
_entity_poly.type
_entity_poly.pdbx_seq_one_letter_code
_entity_poly.pdbx_strand_id
1 'polypeptide(L)'
;MNFTITNRAYARTVLNTLYKHIQENKNYRLEFEEVKSLKTQKQLGFIFGGVIKALRLYFDRLGYQFTPEQIKEWLYEEIGTSETLFLPNGKQRQIKKTLSGMSKKEASDFIFQLITFVDTNEALEDFILPPDLRYCWTHQLDERLIDEVQQYTFPERNEYYLRHQRKLTCIRCGRKGGEVHHIKRGSGLGKKNPDWFTIPICQECHVPYLHSKVGEPAFLNEIKYIIGGLDIELFCQISYYMWLHNYS
;
A
#
# COMPACT_ATOMS: atom_id res chain seq x y z
N MET A 1 -2.72 -23.14 -2.68
CA MET A 1 -2.64 -21.67 -2.46
C MET A 1 -1.58 -21.09 -3.37
N ASN A 2 -1.74 -19.89 -3.94
CA ASN A 2 -0.67 -19.18 -4.66
C ASN A 2 -0.35 -17.87 -3.93
N PHE A 3 0.93 -17.53 -3.77
CA PHE A 3 1.38 -16.21 -3.33
C PHE A 3 2.30 -15.67 -4.42
N THR A 4 2.10 -14.41 -4.84
CA THR A 4 3.06 -13.69 -5.68
C THR A 4 4.05 -13.01 -4.74
N ILE A 5 5.25 -13.59 -4.60
CA ILE A 5 6.28 -13.04 -3.74
C ILE A 5 7.06 -11.98 -4.51
N THR A 6 7.01 -10.73 -4.04
CA THR A 6 7.61 -9.57 -4.73
C THR A 6 8.96 -9.15 -4.15
N ASN A 7 9.27 -9.57 -2.92
CA ASN A 7 10.60 -9.43 -2.32
C ASN A 7 10.87 -10.51 -1.26
N ARG A 8 12.13 -10.67 -0.84
CA ARG A 8 12.55 -11.69 0.14
C ARG A 8 11.90 -11.50 1.52
N ALA A 9 11.67 -10.26 1.96
CA ALA A 9 11.04 -9.97 3.23
C ALA A 9 9.57 -10.42 3.26
N TYR A 10 8.83 -10.11 2.19
CA TYR A 10 7.46 -10.56 2.00
C TYR A 10 7.39 -12.09 1.88
N ALA A 11 8.35 -12.72 1.19
CA ALA A 11 8.49 -14.17 1.14
C ALA A 11 8.51 -14.78 2.55
N ARG A 12 9.29 -14.20 3.46
CA ARG A 12 9.41 -14.68 4.84
C ARG A 12 8.10 -14.53 5.61
N THR A 13 7.39 -13.41 5.46
CA THR A 13 6.06 -13.22 6.06
C THR A 13 5.10 -14.30 5.57
N VAL A 14 5.04 -14.49 4.25
CA VAL A 14 4.21 -15.53 3.62
C VAL A 14 4.56 -16.91 4.16
N LEU A 15 5.83 -17.29 4.20
CA LEU A 15 6.29 -18.59 4.70
C LEU A 15 5.96 -18.79 6.18
N ASN A 16 6.09 -17.76 7.02
CA ASN A 16 5.70 -17.83 8.42
C ASN A 16 4.19 -18.03 8.59
N THR A 17 3.37 -17.34 7.78
CA THR A 17 1.93 -17.57 7.75
C THR A 17 1.64 -19.02 7.33
N LEU A 18 2.28 -19.50 6.27
CA LEU A 18 2.13 -20.89 5.81
C LEU A 18 2.51 -21.91 6.88
N TYR A 19 3.63 -21.70 7.57
CA TYR A 19 4.10 -22.59 8.63
C TYR A 19 3.08 -22.70 9.77
N LYS A 20 2.42 -21.60 10.15
CA LYS A 20 1.34 -21.63 11.16
C LYS A 20 0.14 -22.48 10.74
N HIS A 21 -0.11 -22.58 9.43
CA HIS A 21 -1.22 -23.33 8.87
C HIS A 21 -0.81 -24.72 8.35
N ILE A 22 0.44 -25.15 8.55
CA ILE A 22 0.99 -26.37 7.94
C ILE A 22 0.27 -27.65 8.41
N GLN A 23 -0.40 -27.60 9.57
CA GLN A 23 -1.20 -28.71 10.10
C GLN A 23 -2.56 -28.88 9.40
N GLU A 24 -2.94 -27.96 8.51
CA GLU A 24 -4.25 -28.00 7.83
C GLU A 24 -4.30 -28.96 6.63
N ASN A 25 -3.24 -29.75 6.35
CA ASN A 25 -3.17 -30.68 5.21
C ASN A 25 -3.52 -30.03 3.84
N LYS A 26 -3.21 -28.74 3.69
CA LYS A 26 -3.45 -27.97 2.45
C LYS A 26 -2.20 -27.95 1.57
N ASN A 27 -2.39 -27.99 0.26
CA ASN A 27 -1.32 -27.82 -0.72
C ASN A 27 -1.04 -26.33 -0.99
N TYR A 28 0.22 -25.92 -0.80
CA TYR A 28 0.69 -24.55 -1.01
C TYR A 28 1.63 -24.49 -2.23
N ARG A 29 1.42 -23.52 -3.11
CA ARG A 29 2.25 -23.18 -4.27
C ARG A 29 2.74 -21.75 -4.09
N LEU A 30 4.04 -21.56 -4.27
CA LEU A 30 4.70 -20.27 -4.11
C LEU A 30 5.23 -19.85 -5.47
N GLU A 31 4.87 -18.67 -5.94
CA GLU A 31 5.40 -18.11 -7.17
C GLU A 31 6.25 -16.89 -6.83
N PHE A 32 7.56 -17.02 -7.06
CA PHE A 32 8.50 -15.92 -6.89
C PHE A 32 8.58 -15.17 -8.21
N GLU A 33 7.98 -14.00 -8.27
CA GLU A 33 8.04 -13.14 -9.45
C GLU A 33 9.10 -12.08 -9.17
N GLU A 34 10.33 -12.37 -9.62
CA GLU A 34 11.41 -11.39 -9.58
C GLU A 34 11.03 -10.26 -10.53
N VAL A 35 10.67 -9.09 -10.00
CA VAL A 35 10.25 -7.96 -10.82
C VAL A 35 11.47 -7.38 -11.54
N LYS A 36 11.74 -7.92 -12.73
CA LYS A 36 12.91 -7.59 -13.56
C LYS A 36 12.78 -6.24 -14.30
N SER A 37 11.62 -5.57 -14.26
CA SER A 37 11.48 -4.23 -14.85
C SER A 37 10.33 -3.42 -14.24
N LEU A 38 10.56 -2.11 -14.06
CA LEU A 38 9.58 -1.09 -13.64
C LEU A 38 8.46 -0.84 -14.67
N LYS A 39 8.45 -1.54 -15.82
CA LYS A 39 7.67 -1.14 -17.00
C LYS A 39 6.18 -1.53 -16.96
N THR A 40 5.72 -2.33 -15.99
CA THR A 40 4.32 -2.79 -15.91
C THR A 40 3.50 -2.21 -14.75
N GLN A 41 4.13 -1.71 -13.69
CA GLN A 41 3.45 -1.12 -12.52
C GLN A 41 2.98 0.34 -12.73
N LYS A 42 3.35 0.97 -13.86
CA LYS A 42 2.95 2.35 -14.19
C LYS A 42 1.52 2.50 -14.70
N GLN A 43 0.77 1.40 -14.85
CA GLN A 43 -0.61 1.45 -15.30
C GLN A 43 -1.54 1.14 -14.13
N LEU A 44 -2.47 2.04 -13.84
CA LEU A 44 -3.46 1.86 -12.75
C LEU A 44 -4.25 0.56 -12.90
N GLY A 45 -4.46 0.09 -14.14
CA GLY A 45 -5.05 -1.22 -14.42
C GLY A 45 -4.21 -2.42 -13.92
N PHE A 46 -2.88 -2.31 -13.93
CA PHE A 46 -2.00 -3.36 -13.40
C PHE A 46 -2.03 -3.40 -11.87
N ILE A 47 -2.06 -2.22 -11.23
CA ILE A 47 -2.21 -2.09 -9.77
C ILE A 47 -3.55 -2.71 -9.34
N PHE A 48 -4.63 -2.30 -9.98
CA PHE A 48 -5.96 -2.81 -9.67
C PHE A 48 -6.08 -4.31 -9.95
N GLY A 49 -5.53 -4.81 -11.06
CA GLY A 49 -5.44 -6.24 -11.35
C GLY A 49 -4.61 -7.01 -10.31
N GLY A 50 -3.52 -6.42 -9.82
CA GLY A 50 -2.70 -6.96 -8.74
C GLY A 50 -3.47 -7.10 -7.42
N VAL A 51 -4.24 -6.06 -7.06
CA VAL A 51 -5.11 -6.10 -5.87
C VAL A 51 -6.21 -7.14 -6.01
N ILE A 52 -6.89 -7.21 -7.17
CA ILE A 52 -7.90 -8.24 -7.45
C ILE A 52 -7.31 -9.64 -7.32
N LYS A 53 -6.12 -9.88 -7.90
CA LYS A 53 -5.40 -11.16 -7.78
C LYS A 53 -5.11 -11.49 -6.31
N ALA A 54 -4.64 -10.52 -5.53
CA ALA A 54 -4.31 -10.71 -4.12
C ALA A 54 -5.56 -11.01 -3.27
N LEU A 55 -6.66 -10.28 -3.48
CA LEU A 55 -7.93 -10.49 -2.78
C LEU A 55 -8.55 -11.84 -3.14
N ARG A 56 -8.52 -12.25 -4.41
CA ARG A 56 -9.00 -13.57 -4.82
C ARG A 56 -8.27 -14.66 -4.07
N LEU A 57 -6.94 -14.58 -4.07
CA LEU A 57 -6.08 -15.53 -3.38
C LEU A 57 -6.26 -15.53 -1.87
N TYR A 58 -6.80 -14.46 -1.27
CA TYR A 58 -7.18 -14.39 0.13
C TYR A 58 -8.52 -15.09 0.38
N PHE A 59 -9.56 -14.72 -0.38
CA PHE A 59 -10.89 -15.32 -0.27
C PHE A 59 -10.90 -16.81 -0.57
N ASP A 60 -10.11 -17.27 -1.54
CA ASP A 60 -9.90 -18.70 -1.83
C ASP A 60 -9.45 -19.49 -0.57
N ARG A 61 -8.71 -18.86 0.36
CA ARG A 61 -8.23 -19.51 1.60
C ARG A 61 -9.32 -19.64 2.65
N LEU A 62 -10.24 -18.67 2.66
CA LEU A 62 -11.41 -18.67 3.52
C LEU A 62 -12.51 -19.61 3.00
N GLY A 63 -12.31 -20.21 1.82
CA GLY A 63 -13.25 -21.16 1.21
C GLY A 63 -14.25 -20.52 0.26
N TYR A 64 -14.13 -19.22 -0.04
CA TYR A 64 -14.96 -18.55 -1.03
C TYR A 64 -14.36 -18.70 -2.43
N GLN A 65 -15.20 -18.81 -3.45
CA GLN A 65 -14.78 -18.94 -4.85
C GLN A 65 -15.24 -17.74 -5.68
N PHE A 66 -14.65 -16.57 -5.42
CA PHE A 66 -14.97 -15.37 -6.19
C PHE A 66 -14.18 -15.32 -7.50
N THR A 67 -14.87 -14.99 -8.58
CA THR A 67 -14.24 -14.65 -9.86
C THR A 67 -13.55 -13.27 -9.77
N PRO A 68 -12.52 -13.01 -10.60
CA PRO A 68 -11.92 -11.68 -10.69
C PRO A 68 -12.95 -10.57 -10.96
N GLU A 69 -13.96 -10.86 -11.78
CA GLU A 69 -15.06 -9.96 -12.12
C GLU A 69 -15.92 -9.62 -10.90
N GLN A 70 -16.29 -10.61 -10.08
CA GLN A 70 -17.05 -10.37 -8.85
C GLN A 70 -16.28 -9.51 -7.85
N ILE A 71 -14.98 -9.75 -7.67
CA ILE A 71 -14.15 -8.91 -6.79
C ILE A 71 -14.05 -7.50 -7.34
N LYS A 72 -13.87 -7.36 -8.66
CA LYS A 72 -13.82 -6.07 -9.34
C LYS A 72 -15.11 -5.29 -9.16
N GLU A 73 -16.26 -5.92 -9.37
CA GLU A 73 -17.59 -5.33 -9.19
C GLU A 73 -17.78 -4.89 -7.74
N TRP A 74 -17.48 -5.76 -6.78
CA TRP A 74 -17.52 -5.44 -5.35
C TRP A 74 -16.68 -4.20 -5.01
N LEU A 75 -15.43 -4.13 -5.48
CA LEU A 75 -14.60 -2.94 -5.25
C LEU A 75 -15.20 -1.68 -5.87
N TYR A 76 -15.77 -1.73 -7.07
CA TYR A 76 -16.47 -0.56 -7.64
C TYR A 76 -17.75 -0.20 -6.90
N GLU A 77 -18.44 -1.16 -6.29
CA GLU A 77 -19.61 -0.89 -5.45
C GLU A 77 -19.21 -0.12 -4.21
N GLU A 78 -18.18 -0.60 -3.50
CA GLU A 78 -17.70 -0.03 -2.22
C GLU A 78 -17.06 1.35 -2.38
N ILE A 79 -16.19 1.53 -3.37
CA ILE A 79 -15.32 2.73 -3.50
C ILE A 79 -15.37 3.39 -4.88
N GLY A 80 -16.15 2.85 -5.82
CA GLY A 80 -16.21 3.38 -7.18
C GLY A 80 -17.02 4.68 -7.27
N THR A 81 -16.55 5.59 -8.12
CA THR A 81 -17.25 6.82 -8.49
C THR A 81 -18.38 6.54 -9.50
N SER A 82 -19.47 7.31 -9.43
CA SER A 82 -20.59 7.21 -10.35
C SER A 82 -20.69 8.43 -11.28
N GLU A 83 -21.31 8.26 -12.43
CA GLU A 83 -21.76 9.34 -13.30
C GLU A 83 -23.22 9.19 -13.71
N THR A 84 -23.86 10.32 -13.97
CA THR A 84 -25.23 10.38 -14.48
C THR A 84 -25.22 10.24 -15.99
N LEU A 85 -25.79 9.17 -16.50
CA LEU A 85 -26.05 8.98 -17.92
C LEU A 85 -27.48 9.37 -18.27
N PHE A 86 -27.64 10.16 -19.33
CA PHE A 86 -28.92 10.53 -19.89
C PHE A 86 -29.27 9.57 -21.03
N LEU A 87 -30.38 8.85 -20.88
CA LEU A 87 -30.85 7.89 -21.86
C LEU A 87 -31.68 8.58 -22.96
N PRO A 88 -31.78 8.00 -24.16
CA PRO A 88 -32.56 8.57 -25.26
C PRO A 88 -34.05 8.80 -24.94
N ASN A 89 -34.58 8.08 -23.96
CA ASN A 89 -35.96 8.23 -23.48
C ASN A 89 -36.12 9.34 -22.41
N GLY A 90 -35.11 10.19 -22.22
CA GLY A 90 -35.09 11.26 -21.22
C GLY A 90 -34.87 10.79 -19.78
N LYS A 91 -34.75 9.48 -19.52
CA LYS A 91 -34.48 8.97 -18.18
C LYS A 91 -33.01 9.14 -17.82
N GLN A 92 -32.76 9.39 -16.54
CA GLN A 92 -31.41 9.41 -15.98
C GLN A 92 -31.08 8.05 -15.35
N ARG A 93 -29.84 7.61 -15.50
CA ARG A 93 -29.31 6.41 -14.84
C ARG A 93 -27.94 6.71 -14.24
N GLN A 94 -27.74 6.36 -12.98
CA GLN A 94 -26.41 6.35 -12.39
C GLN A 94 -25.66 5.10 -12.87
N ILE A 95 -24.46 5.29 -13.41
CA ILE A 95 -23.55 4.21 -13.79
C ILE A 95 -22.22 4.39 -13.07
N LYS A 96 -21.59 3.29 -12.65
CA LYS A 96 -20.26 3.33 -12.05
C LYS A 96 -19.23 3.57 -13.14
N LYS A 97 -18.34 4.54 -12.94
CA LYS A 97 -17.19 4.75 -13.82
C LYS A 97 -16.22 3.58 -13.64
N THR A 98 -15.80 2.99 -14.74
CA THR A 98 -14.66 2.07 -14.74
C THR A 98 -13.35 2.88 -14.74
N LEU A 99 -12.22 2.26 -14.40
CA LEU A 99 -10.90 2.93 -14.42
C LEU A 99 -10.60 3.61 -15.76
N SER A 100 -11.05 3.04 -16.88
CA SER A 100 -10.89 3.63 -18.22
C SER A 100 -11.75 4.87 -18.46
N GLY A 101 -12.84 5.05 -17.71
CA GLY A 101 -13.72 6.22 -17.78
C GLY A 101 -13.41 7.27 -16.71
N MET A 102 -12.44 7.03 -15.84
CA MET A 102 -12.00 7.98 -14.80
C MET A 102 -10.98 8.96 -15.37
N SER A 103 -11.07 10.21 -14.95
CA SER A 103 -9.97 11.18 -15.08
C SER A 103 -8.75 10.75 -14.26
N LYS A 104 -7.57 11.34 -14.53
CA LYS A 104 -6.33 11.06 -13.77
C LYS A 104 -6.54 11.24 -12.25
N LYS A 105 -7.25 12.30 -11.85
CA LYS A 105 -7.57 12.58 -10.45
C LYS A 105 -8.51 11.52 -9.87
N GLU A 106 -9.62 11.22 -10.53
CA GLU A 106 -10.57 10.19 -10.07
C GLU A 106 -9.92 8.82 -9.92
N ALA A 107 -9.06 8.44 -10.87
CA ALA A 107 -8.36 7.16 -10.82
C ALA A 107 -7.32 7.10 -9.69
N SER A 108 -6.62 8.22 -9.42
CA SER A 108 -5.73 8.35 -8.26
C SER A 108 -6.51 8.26 -6.94
N ASP A 109 -7.62 8.99 -6.83
CA ASP A 109 -8.50 8.97 -5.66
C ASP A 109 -9.06 7.55 -5.43
N PHE A 110 -9.43 6.85 -6.50
CA PHE A 110 -9.90 5.45 -6.44
C PHE A 110 -8.83 4.50 -5.89
N ILE A 111 -7.57 4.58 -6.36
CA ILE A 111 -6.49 3.75 -5.82
C ILE A 111 -6.26 4.05 -4.34
N PHE A 112 -6.29 5.32 -3.95
CA PHE A 112 -6.13 5.70 -2.56
C PHE A 112 -7.26 5.14 -1.67
N GLN A 113 -8.51 5.26 -2.11
CA GLN A 113 -9.66 4.68 -1.43
C GLN A 113 -9.58 3.15 -1.36
N LEU A 114 -9.05 2.50 -2.39
CA LEU A 114 -8.80 1.05 -2.40
C LEU A 114 -7.82 0.61 -1.33
N ILE A 115 -6.69 1.29 -1.19
CA ILE A 115 -5.71 0.98 -0.13
C ILE A 115 -6.32 1.22 1.25
N THR A 116 -7.05 2.33 1.41
CA THR A 116 -7.75 2.66 2.66
C THR A 116 -8.73 1.56 3.03
N PHE A 117 -9.59 1.18 2.09
CA PHE A 117 -10.60 0.14 2.27
C PHE A 117 -9.97 -1.20 2.68
N VAL A 118 -8.90 -1.60 1.99
CA VAL A 118 -8.14 -2.81 2.33
C VAL A 118 -7.59 -2.80 3.76
N ASP A 119 -7.16 -1.63 4.23
CA ASP A 119 -6.58 -1.49 5.57
C ASP A 119 -7.62 -1.44 6.68
N THR A 120 -8.79 -0.86 6.41
CA THR A 120 -9.79 -0.59 7.44
C THR A 120 -10.95 -1.57 7.47
N ASN A 121 -11.15 -2.38 6.42
CA ASN A 121 -12.25 -3.32 6.36
C ASN A 121 -12.00 -4.54 7.27
N GLU A 122 -12.92 -4.78 8.21
CA GLU A 122 -12.85 -5.90 9.16
C GLU A 122 -12.82 -7.27 8.48
N ALA A 123 -13.53 -7.44 7.35
CA ALA A 123 -13.50 -8.69 6.57
C ALA A 123 -12.10 -8.98 5.96
N LEU A 124 -11.25 -7.95 5.90
CA LEU A 124 -9.88 -8.02 5.41
C LEU A 124 -8.86 -7.91 6.55
N GLU A 125 -9.25 -8.12 7.81
CA GLU A 125 -8.35 -8.00 8.97
C GLU A 125 -7.07 -8.86 8.80
N ASP A 126 -7.18 -10.10 8.34
CA ASP A 126 -6.03 -10.99 8.11
C ASP A 126 -5.39 -10.85 6.72
N PHE A 127 -5.93 -9.98 5.86
CA PHE A 127 -5.39 -9.77 4.53
C PHE A 127 -4.13 -8.91 4.58
N ILE A 128 -3.06 -9.42 3.95
CA ILE A 128 -1.76 -8.76 3.84
C ILE A 128 -1.56 -8.31 2.40
N LEU A 129 -1.75 -7.01 2.15
CA LEU A 129 -1.46 -6.44 0.85
C LEU A 129 0.07 -6.41 0.62
N PRO A 130 0.56 -6.91 -0.54
CA PRO A 130 1.97 -6.79 -0.89
C PRO A 130 2.45 -5.33 -0.80
N PRO A 131 3.62 -5.06 -0.21
CA PRO A 131 4.12 -3.69 -0.05
C PRO A 131 4.20 -2.89 -1.35
N ASP A 132 4.63 -3.52 -2.44
CA ASP A 132 4.72 -2.88 -3.76
C ASP A 132 3.36 -2.50 -4.33
N LEU A 133 2.29 -3.23 -3.99
CA LEU A 133 0.92 -2.83 -4.30
C LEU A 133 0.41 -1.75 -3.36
N ARG A 134 0.83 -1.75 -2.09
CA ARG A 134 0.44 -0.72 -1.12
C ARG A 134 1.00 0.66 -1.47
N TYR A 135 2.29 0.71 -1.81
CA TYR A 135 2.98 1.96 -2.14
C TYR A 135 3.00 2.25 -3.63
N CYS A 136 2.15 1.59 -4.40
CA CYS A 136 2.09 1.75 -5.84
C CYS A 136 1.78 3.21 -6.30
N TRP A 137 1.19 4.02 -5.42
CA TRP A 137 0.92 5.43 -5.65
C TRP A 137 2.22 6.24 -5.89
N THR A 138 3.38 5.77 -5.43
CA THR A 138 4.66 6.46 -5.65
C THR A 138 5.13 6.40 -7.11
N HIS A 139 4.59 5.49 -7.92
CA HIS A 139 5.00 5.34 -9.33
C HIS A 139 4.41 6.39 -10.28
N GLN A 140 3.36 7.10 -9.86
CA GLN A 140 2.61 8.06 -10.68
C GLN A 140 2.39 9.38 -9.95
N LEU A 141 3.42 9.86 -9.28
CA LEU A 141 3.38 11.18 -8.66
C LEU A 141 3.27 12.26 -9.72
N ASP A 142 2.33 13.18 -9.51
CA ASP A 142 2.15 14.36 -10.34
C ASP A 142 3.23 15.40 -10.00
N GLU A 143 3.85 16.02 -11.01
CA GLU A 143 4.89 17.05 -10.78
C GLU A 143 4.33 18.19 -9.94
N ARG A 144 3.08 18.59 -10.20
CA ARG A 144 2.37 19.58 -9.41
C ARG A 144 2.24 19.18 -7.93
N LEU A 145 1.95 17.92 -7.64
CA LEU A 145 1.88 17.44 -6.25
C LEU A 145 3.25 17.55 -5.58
N ILE A 146 4.32 17.21 -6.31
CA ILE A 146 5.69 17.32 -5.79
C ILE A 146 6.00 18.79 -5.47
N ASP A 147 5.66 19.73 -6.36
CA ASP A 147 5.85 21.16 -6.15
C ASP A 147 5.07 21.69 -4.94
N GLU A 148 3.80 21.29 -4.81
CA GLU A 148 2.93 21.65 -3.67
C GLU A 148 3.52 21.14 -2.34
N VAL A 149 4.03 19.90 -2.33
CA VAL A 149 4.65 19.28 -1.16
C VAL A 149 5.97 19.98 -0.79
N GLN A 150 6.79 20.36 -1.76
CA GLN A 150 8.05 21.05 -1.52
C GLN A 150 7.87 22.48 -0.97
N GLN A 151 6.74 23.13 -1.29
CA GLN A 151 6.39 24.45 -0.76
C GLN A 151 5.71 24.38 0.61
N TYR A 152 5.30 23.20 1.05
CA TYR A 152 4.59 23.01 2.31
C TYR A 152 5.55 23.10 3.52
N THR A 153 5.13 23.82 4.55
CA THR A 153 5.88 23.89 5.82
C THR A 153 5.43 22.76 6.76
N PHE A 154 6.29 21.76 6.95
CA PHE A 154 5.95 20.60 7.78
C PHE A 154 6.16 20.85 9.28
N PRO A 155 5.17 20.55 10.14
CA PRO A 155 5.33 20.68 11.58
C PRO A 155 6.23 19.57 12.14
N GLU A 156 7.13 19.92 13.06
CA GLU A 156 8.07 18.96 13.68
C GLU A 156 7.38 17.82 14.45
N ARG A 157 6.19 18.07 15.00
CA ARG A 157 5.45 17.12 15.84
C ARG A 157 4.01 17.00 15.40
N ASN A 158 3.55 15.76 15.28
CA ASN A 158 2.16 15.44 14.98
C ASN A 158 1.82 14.02 15.46
N GLU A 159 1.25 13.92 16.66
CA GLU A 159 0.91 12.62 17.24
C GLU A 159 -0.20 11.90 16.46
N TYR A 160 -1.13 12.64 15.86
CA TYR A 160 -2.21 12.06 15.05
C TYR A 160 -1.64 11.33 13.83
N TYR A 161 -0.65 11.92 13.17
CA TYR A 161 0.05 11.25 12.07
C TYR A 161 0.77 9.98 12.54
N LEU A 162 1.46 10.03 13.70
CA LEU A 162 2.10 8.82 14.26
C LEU A 162 1.08 7.73 14.58
N ARG A 163 -0.10 8.08 15.11
CA ARG A 163 -1.19 7.13 15.36
C ARG A 163 -1.74 6.53 14.07
N HIS A 164 -1.86 7.33 13.01
CA HIS A 164 -2.22 6.84 11.67
C HIS A 164 -1.15 5.86 11.15
N GLN A 165 0.12 6.25 11.16
CA GLN A 165 1.24 5.42 10.71
C GLN A 165 1.31 4.05 11.41
N ARG A 166 1.03 3.96 12.72
CA ARG A 166 0.97 2.67 13.46
C ARG A 166 -0.09 1.69 12.95
N LYS A 167 -1.16 2.21 12.34
CA LYS A 167 -2.24 1.38 11.77
C LYS A 167 -1.87 0.84 10.39
N LEU A 168 -0.89 1.44 9.71
CA LEU A 168 -0.45 1.01 8.40
C LEU A 168 0.37 -0.27 8.50
N THR A 169 0.32 -1.09 7.45
CA THR A 169 1.17 -2.27 7.37
C THR A 169 2.65 -1.90 7.21
N CYS A 170 3.54 -2.79 7.64
CA CYS A 170 4.98 -2.63 7.48
C CYS A 170 5.39 -2.33 6.02
N ILE A 171 6.13 -1.24 5.82
CA ILE A 171 6.61 -0.80 4.50
C ILE A 171 7.47 -1.85 3.78
N ARG A 172 8.15 -2.71 4.54
CA ARG A 172 9.07 -3.72 4.00
C ARG A 172 8.38 -5.04 3.68
N CYS A 173 7.47 -5.50 4.54
CA CYS A 173 6.96 -6.87 4.50
C CYS A 173 5.43 -7.01 4.55
N GLY A 174 4.68 -5.89 4.62
CA GLY A 174 3.22 -5.86 4.54
C GLY A 174 2.49 -6.32 5.81
N ARG A 175 3.20 -6.77 6.85
CA ARG A 175 2.56 -7.25 8.08
C ARG A 175 1.81 -6.12 8.81
N LYS A 176 0.59 -6.41 9.29
CA LYS A 176 -0.24 -5.52 10.15
C LYS A 176 0.29 -5.44 11.59
N GLY A 177 -0.12 -4.41 12.33
CA GLY A 177 0.29 -4.17 13.73
C GLY A 177 1.67 -3.54 13.85
N GLY A 178 1.83 -2.36 13.21
CA GLY A 178 3.12 -1.70 13.06
C GLY A 178 3.51 -0.77 14.21
N GLU A 179 4.81 -0.69 14.44
CA GLU A 179 5.48 0.42 15.07
C GLU A 179 5.76 1.52 14.04
N VAL A 180 6.23 2.68 14.53
CA VAL A 180 6.66 3.79 13.68
C VAL A 180 8.13 4.02 13.92
N HIS A 181 8.89 4.08 12.84
CA HIS A 181 10.31 4.36 12.89
C HIS A 181 10.62 5.76 12.36
N HIS A 182 11.31 6.56 13.16
CA HIS A 182 11.87 7.84 12.76
C HIS A 182 13.20 7.62 12.03
N ILE A 183 13.27 8.04 10.77
CA ILE A 183 14.49 7.92 9.95
C ILE A 183 15.53 8.94 10.45
N LYS A 184 16.81 8.56 10.47
CA LYS A 184 17.90 9.41 10.96
C LYS A 184 18.32 10.44 9.91
N ARG A 185 18.12 11.72 10.22
CA ARG A 185 18.60 12.84 9.39
C ARG A 185 19.83 13.53 9.97
N GLY A 186 20.90 12.77 10.23
CA GLY A 186 22.14 13.32 10.79
C GLY A 186 21.95 14.13 12.08
N SER A 187 20.84 13.92 12.80
CA SER A 187 20.51 14.72 13.97
C SER A 187 21.54 14.46 15.07
N GLY A 188 22.15 15.53 15.57
CA GLY A 188 23.09 15.47 16.69
C GLY A 188 22.48 14.75 17.89
N LEU A 189 23.35 14.22 18.76
CA LEU A 189 22.98 13.47 19.96
C LEU A 189 21.83 14.16 20.72
N GLY A 190 20.64 13.54 20.70
CA GLY A 190 19.50 13.92 21.54
C GLY A 190 18.30 14.58 20.86
N LYS A 191 18.36 14.98 19.58
CA LYS A 191 17.19 15.58 18.90
C LYS A 191 16.41 14.53 18.10
N LYS A 192 15.18 14.23 18.54
CA LYS A 192 14.25 13.34 17.83
C LYS A 192 13.90 13.95 16.47
N ASN A 193 13.99 13.17 15.39
CA ASN A 193 13.62 13.62 14.05
C ASN A 193 12.13 13.99 13.96
N PRO A 194 11.72 14.79 12.96
CA PRO A 194 10.34 15.22 12.82
C PRO A 194 9.37 14.05 12.69
N ASP A 195 8.14 14.20 13.17
CA ASP A 195 7.15 13.13 13.11
C ASP A 195 6.67 12.82 11.68
N TRP A 196 6.76 13.79 10.76
CA TRP A 196 6.54 13.55 9.33
C TRP A 196 7.62 12.65 8.72
N PHE A 197 8.84 12.62 9.28
CA PHE A 197 9.96 11.83 8.76
C PHE A 197 9.99 10.43 9.36
N THR A 198 8.90 9.71 9.13
CA THR A 198 8.66 8.38 9.70
C THR A 198 8.12 7.39 8.67
N ILE A 199 8.33 6.10 8.96
CA ILE A 199 7.81 4.99 8.17
C ILE A 199 7.11 3.94 9.06
N PRO A 200 6.08 3.24 8.53
CA PRO A 200 5.39 2.20 9.28
C PRO A 200 6.17 0.88 9.17
N ILE A 201 6.39 0.20 10.28
CA ILE A 201 7.22 -1.00 10.32
C ILE A 201 6.76 -1.99 11.38
N CYS A 202 6.77 -3.30 11.11
CA CYS A 202 6.46 -4.27 12.15
C CYS A 202 7.69 -4.51 13.06
N GLN A 203 7.46 -4.97 14.29
CA GLN A 203 8.52 -5.25 15.25
C GLN A 203 9.59 -6.22 14.70
N GLU A 204 9.18 -7.22 13.90
CA GLU A 204 10.08 -8.19 13.24
C GLU A 204 10.99 -7.57 12.19
N CYS A 205 10.62 -6.42 11.62
CA CYS A 205 11.48 -5.65 10.72
C CYS A 205 12.19 -4.50 11.43
N HIS A 206 11.58 -3.92 12.47
CA HIS A 206 12.12 -2.75 13.16
C HIS A 206 13.39 -3.10 13.92
N VAL A 207 13.34 -4.04 14.87
CA VAL A 207 14.49 -4.37 15.71
C VAL A 207 15.64 -5.00 14.89
N PRO A 208 15.41 -6.03 14.07
CA PRO A 208 16.51 -6.76 13.43
C PRO A 208 17.17 -6.03 12.26
N TYR A 209 16.56 -4.97 11.71
CA TYR A 209 17.11 -4.29 10.53
C TYR A 209 17.45 -2.82 10.80
N LEU A 210 16.67 -2.11 11.62
CA LEU A 210 16.91 -0.70 11.90
C LEU A 210 17.71 -0.47 13.18
N HIS A 211 17.70 -1.43 14.12
CA HIS A 211 18.51 -1.39 15.34
C HIS A 211 19.69 -2.38 15.32
N SER A 212 19.91 -3.11 14.22
CA SER A 212 21.01 -4.07 14.09
C SER A 212 22.25 -3.48 13.42
N LYS A 213 23.33 -4.26 13.39
CA LYS A 213 24.61 -3.90 12.76
C LYS A 213 24.53 -3.67 11.23
N VAL A 214 23.50 -4.21 10.56
CA VAL A 214 23.26 -4.01 9.12
C VAL A 214 22.74 -2.59 8.84
N GLY A 215 22.01 -2.04 9.82
CA GLY A 215 21.68 -0.62 9.91
C GLY A 215 20.58 -0.13 8.97
N GLU A 216 20.08 1.05 9.30
CA GLU A 216 19.10 1.81 8.53
C GLU A 216 19.44 1.98 7.03
N PRO A 217 20.70 2.23 6.61
CA PRO A 217 21.00 2.41 5.18
C PRO A 217 20.68 1.20 4.30
N ALA A 218 20.98 -0.02 4.77
CA ALA A 218 20.68 -1.23 4.03
C ALA A 218 19.17 -1.49 3.93
N PHE A 219 18.43 -1.19 5.00
CA PHE A 219 16.97 -1.24 4.99
C PHE A 219 16.39 -0.24 3.98
N LEU A 220 16.86 1.00 4.00
CA LEU A 220 16.41 2.05 3.06
C LEU A 220 16.69 1.66 1.61
N ASN A 221 17.83 1.02 1.34
CA ASN A 221 18.15 0.51 0.01
C ASN A 221 17.20 -0.62 -0.43
N GLU A 222 16.78 -1.50 0.49
CA GLU A 222 15.82 -2.58 0.19
C GLU A 222 14.43 -2.00 -0.14
N ILE A 223 13.95 -1.03 0.64
CA ILE A 223 12.63 -0.45 0.42
C ILE A 223 12.59 0.55 -0.74
N LYS A 224 13.74 1.02 -1.24
CA LYS A 224 13.81 1.93 -2.39
C LYS A 224 13.06 1.38 -3.60
N TYR A 225 13.14 0.08 -3.83
CA TYR A 225 12.37 -0.58 -4.89
C TYR A 225 10.85 -0.53 -4.63
N ILE A 226 10.42 -0.75 -3.38
CA ILE A 226 9.01 -0.75 -2.96
C ILE A 226 8.37 0.62 -3.19
N ILE A 227 9.11 1.69 -2.91
CA ILE A 227 8.64 3.07 -3.13
C ILE A 227 8.94 3.60 -4.53
N GLY A 228 9.24 2.72 -5.50
CA GLY A 228 9.40 3.10 -6.90
C GLY A 228 10.65 3.93 -7.20
N GLY A 229 11.67 3.85 -6.36
CA GLY A 229 12.92 4.60 -6.49
C GLY A 229 12.88 6.01 -5.89
N LEU A 230 11.76 6.42 -5.30
CA LEU A 230 11.58 7.73 -4.69
C LEU A 230 12.60 7.95 -3.56
N ASP A 231 13.05 9.19 -3.39
CA ASP A 231 13.83 9.57 -2.21
C ASP A 231 12.98 9.39 -0.94
N ILE A 232 13.60 8.91 0.14
CA ILE A 232 12.86 8.56 1.36
C ILE A 232 12.30 9.79 2.08
N GLU A 233 13.01 10.92 2.02
CA GLU A 233 12.52 12.16 2.63
C GLU A 233 11.29 12.65 1.86
N LEU A 234 11.39 12.69 0.53
CA LEU A 234 10.27 13.05 -0.34
C LEU A 234 9.08 12.09 -0.16
N PHE A 235 9.33 10.79 -0.06
CA PHE A 235 8.29 9.80 0.25
C PHE A 235 7.55 10.12 1.55
N CYS A 236 8.27 10.42 2.63
CA CYS A 236 7.70 10.75 3.92
C CYS A 236 6.91 12.07 3.89
N GLN A 237 7.43 13.09 3.19
CA GLN A 237 6.76 14.37 2.99
C GLN A 237 5.44 14.21 2.24
N ILE A 238 5.45 13.49 1.11
CA ILE A 238 4.24 13.23 0.33
C ILE A 238 3.25 12.40 1.14
N SER A 239 3.71 11.37 1.85
CA SER A 239 2.85 10.53 2.71
C SER A 239 2.15 11.36 3.79
N TYR A 240 2.88 12.27 4.44
CA TYR A 240 2.33 13.19 5.42
C TYR A 240 1.32 14.15 4.81
N TYR A 241 1.68 14.78 3.68
CA TYR A 241 0.85 15.75 2.98
C TYR A 241 -0.46 15.11 2.51
N MET A 242 -0.38 13.93 1.88
CA MET A 242 -1.56 13.17 1.46
C MET A 242 -2.42 12.77 2.67
N TRP A 243 -1.81 12.37 3.79
CA TRP A 243 -2.58 12.05 5.00
C TRP A 243 -3.35 13.27 5.50
N LEU A 244 -2.70 14.43 5.57
CA LEU A 244 -3.31 15.68 6.01
C LEU A 244 -4.51 16.02 5.12
N HIS A 245 -4.32 16.08 3.81
CA HIS A 245 -5.37 16.53 2.91
C HIS A 245 -6.52 15.53 2.67
N ASN A 246 -6.37 14.27 3.12
CA ASN A 246 -7.40 13.24 2.93
C ASN A 246 -8.03 12.71 4.23
N TYR A 247 -7.40 12.93 5.40
CA TYR A 247 -7.88 12.35 6.67
C TYR A 247 -7.85 13.30 7.87
N SER A 248 -7.31 14.51 7.76
CA SER A 248 -7.31 15.48 8.87
C SER A 248 -8.53 16.38 8.89
#